data_AF-X1KVH8-F1
#
_entry.id   AF-X1KVH8-F1
#
_cell.length_a   1.000
_cell.length_b   1.000
_cell.length_c   1.000
_cell.angle_alpha   90.00
_cell.angle_beta   90.00
_cell.angle_gamma   90.00
#
_symmetry.space_group_name_H-M   'P 1'
#
loop_
_entity.id
_entity.type
_entity.pdbx_description
1 polymer ?
#
loop_
_entity_poly.entity_id
_entity_poly.type
_entity_poly.pdbx_seq_one_letter_code
_entity_poly.pdbx_strand_id
1 'polypeptide(L)' 'ELITRIFSRNAVEILNIKFDKSTQHFIAQVDLSGQGKGLYIISLYLDKYKTEKKLIIE' A
#
# COMPACT_ATOMS: atom_id res chain seq x y z
N GLU A 1 11.64 -8.69 -4.37
CA GLU A 1 10.92 -8.12 -3.20
C GLU A 1 9.56 -7.61 -3.60
N LEU A 2 8.61 -7.65 -2.66
CA LEU A 2 7.33 -6.97 -2.79
C LEU A 2 7.21 -5.92 -1.67
N ILE A 3 6.91 -4.68 -2.05
CA ILE A 3 6.77 -3.57 -1.10
C ILE A 3 5.41 -2.93 -1.32
N THR A 4 4.63 -2.80 -0.26
CA THR A 4 3.37 -2.06 -0.26
C THR A 4 3.53 -0.84 0.63
N ARG A 5 3.32 0.34 0.06
CA ARG A 5 3.30 1.61 0.78
C ARG A 5 1.96 2.29 0.67
N ILE A 6 1.51 2.90 1.75
CA ILE A 6 0.27 3.69 1.77
C ILE A 6 0.59 5.07 2.33
N PHE A 7 0.23 6.09 1.55
CA PHE A 7 0.42 7.48 1.91
C PHE A 7 -0.92 8.18 2.06
N SER A 8 -1.04 9.02 3.09
CA SER A 8 -2.12 10.01 3.19
C SER A 8 -1.94 11.15 2.19
N ARG A 9 -2.98 11.97 2.02
CA ARG A 9 -2.94 13.23 1.28
C ARG A 9 -1.80 14.17 1.71
N ASN A 10 -1.39 14.13 2.98
CA ASN A 10 -0.34 15.00 3.52
C ASN A 10 1.07 14.40 3.33
N ALA A 11 1.20 13.39 2.46
CA ALA A 11 2.43 12.62 2.24
C ALA A 11 2.97 11.90 3.49
N VAL A 12 2.17 11.79 4.55
CA VAL A 12 2.50 10.95 5.70
C VAL A 12 2.35 9.49 5.29
N GLU A 13 3.44 8.73 5.42
CA GLU A 13 3.45 7.28 5.23
C GLU A 13 2.73 6.62 6.41
N ILE A 14 1.65 5.91 6.12
CA ILE A 14 0.80 5.24 7.12
C ILE A 14 1.21 3.79 7.28
N LEU A 15 1.72 3.20 6.19
CA LEU A 15 2.06 1.79 6.15
C LEU A 15 3.22 1.55 5.19
N ASN A 16 4.19 0.74 5.63
CA ASN A 16 5.27 0.22 4.81
C ASN A 16 5.46 -1.26 5.15
N ILE A 17 4.94 -2.15 4.31
CA ILE A 17 5.14 -3.59 4.49
C ILE A 17 6.02 -4.11 3.36
N LYS A 18 7.06 -4.84 3.76
CA LYS A 18 8.01 -5.49 2.88
C LYS A 18 7.89 -7.00 3.03
N PHE A 19 7.70 -7.69 1.92
CA PHE A 19 7.62 -9.14 1.87
C PHE A 19 8.78 -9.70 1.04
N ASP A 20 9.44 -10.71 1.61
CA ASP A 20 10.40 -11.51 0.87
C ASP A 20 9.65 -12.43 -0.09
N LYS A 21 10.03 -12.40 -1.37
CA LYS A 21 9.42 -13.22 -2.42
C LYS A 21 9.77 -14.69 -2.17
N SER A 22 8.89 -15.43 -1.51
CA SER A 22 9.02 -16.88 -1.32
C SER A 22 7.93 -17.70 -2.02
N THR A 23 6.82 -17.07 -2.44
CA THR A 23 5.64 -17.78 -2.97
C THR A 23 5.35 -17.43 -4.42
N GLN A 24 4.82 -18.40 -5.18
CA GLN A 24 4.34 -18.19 -6.57
C GLN A 24 3.11 -17.26 -6.61
N HIS A 25 2.34 -17.20 -5.53
CA HIS A 25 1.18 -16.33 -5.38
C HIS A 25 1.25 -15.56 -4.06
N PHE A 26 0.89 -14.28 -4.10
CA PHE A 26 0.94 -13.40 -2.94
C PHE A 26 -0.39 -12.65 -2.79
N ILE A 27 -0.96 -12.71 -1.59
CA ILE A 27 -2.16 -11.95 -1.20
C ILE A 27 -1.88 -11.36 0.19
N ALA A 28 -2.14 -10.08 0.35
CA ALA A 28 -2.14 -9.41 1.65
C ALA A 28 -3.39 -8.55 1.79
N GLN A 29 -3.95 -8.54 3.00
CA GLN A 29 -5.07 -7.68 3.37
C GLN A 29 -4.56 -6.57 4.29
N VAL A 30 -4.97 -5.35 3.99
CA VAL A 30 -4.68 -4.17 4.82
C VAL A 30 -6.02 -3.59 5.26
N ASP A 31 -6.20 -3.46 6.57
CA ASP A 31 -7.35 -2.75 7.13
C ASP A 31 -7.00 -1.27 7.34
N LEU A 32 -7.82 -0.39 6.76
CA LEU A 32 -7.70 1.07 6.88
C LEU A 32 -8.81 1.70 7.73
N SER A 33 -9.64 0.88 8.40
CA SER A 33 -10.79 1.33 9.20
C SER A 33 -10.42 2.33 10.32
N GLY A 34 -9.18 2.27 10.83
CA GLY A 34 -8.66 3.21 11.83
C GLY A 34 -8.12 4.53 11.27
N GLN A 35 -8.11 4.72 9.95
CA GLN A 35 -7.60 5.93 9.31
C GLN A 35 -8.71 6.96 9.09
N GLY A 36 -8.35 8.25 9.13
CA GLY A 36 -9.32 9.34 8.95
C GLY A 36 -9.91 9.39 7.54
N LYS A 37 -10.98 10.17 7.36
CA LYS A 37 -11.54 10.45 6.03
C LYS A 37 -10.50 11.14 5.16
N GLY A 38 -10.41 10.78 3.87
CA GLY A 38 -9.50 11.44 2.95
C GLY A 38 -9.04 10.60 1.77
N LEU A 39 -8.06 11.16 1.06
CA LEU A 39 -7.42 10.52 -0.09
C LEU A 39 -6.16 9.77 0.36
N TYR A 40 -6.02 8.56 -0.15
CA TYR A 40 -4.90 7.67 0.08
C TYR A 40 -4.32 7.22 -1.25
N ILE A 41 -2.99 7.10 -1.29
CA ILE A 41 -2.26 6.53 -2.41
C ILE A 41 -1.63 5.23 -1.95
N ILE A 42 -2.02 4.14 -2.61
CA ILE A 42 -1.47 2.81 -2.39
C ILE A 42 -0.48 2.55 -3.52
N SER A 43 0.78 2.38 -3.18
CA SER A 43 1.85 2.06 -4.13
C SER A 43 2.32 0.63 -3.88
N LEU A 44 2.28 -0.21 -4.91
CA LEU A 44 2.81 -1.56 -4.90
C LEU A 44 4.05 -1.61 -5.78
N TYR A 45 5.16 -2.07 -5.21
CA TYR A 45 6.43 -2.28 -5.90
C TYR A 45 6.73 -3.76 -5.96
N LEU A 46 6.96 -4.28 -7.17
CA LEU A 46 7.36 -5.65 -7.44
C LEU A 46 8.65 -5.64 -8.26
N ASP A 47 9.79 -5.81 -7.60
CA ASP A 47 11.12 -5.59 -8.17
C ASP A 47 11.23 -4.20 -8.87
N LYS A 48 11.27 -4.18 -10.21
CA LYS A 48 11.32 -2.94 -11.02
C LYS A 48 9.95 -2.38 -11.42
N TYR A 49 8.88 -3.12 -11.15
CA TYR A 49 7.54 -2.74 -11.53
C TYR A 49 6.87 -1.96 -10.40
N LYS A 50 6.13 -0.93 -10.77
CA LYS A 50 5.35 -0.10 -9.86
C LYS A 50 3.92 0.00 -10.36
N THR A 51 2.96 -0.14 -9.46
CA THR A 51 1.56 0.24 -9.71
C THR A 51 1.04 1.09 -8.57
N GLU A 52 0.10 1.98 -8.89
CA GLU A 52 -0.48 2.92 -7.94
C GLU A 52 -1.99 2.92 -8.05
N LYS A 53 -2.66 3.00 -6.90
CA LYS A 53 -4.10 3.15 -6.82
C LYS A 53 -4.45 4.26 -5.85
N LYS A 54 -5.37 5.13 -6.27
CA LYS A 54 -5.98 6.15 -5.41
C LYS A 54 -7.22 5.57 -4.75
N LEU A 55 -7.35 5.80 -3.45
CA LEU A 55 -8.49 5.38 -2.64
C LEU A 55 -9.02 6.60 -1.88
N ILE A 56 -10.35 6.80 -1.91
CA ILE A 56 -11.03 7.82 -1.12
C ILE A 56 -11.79 7.09 -0.02
N ILE A 57 -11.58 7.49 1.23
CA ILE A 57 -12.33 7.03 2.40
C ILE A 57 -13.24 8.18 2.84
N GLU A 58 -14.54 7.93 2.86
CA GLU A 58 -15.59 8.91 3.20
C GLU A 58 -16.14 8.77 4.62
#